data_AF-A0A1J4XUZ9-F1
#
_entry.id   AF-A0A1J4XUZ9-F1
#
_cell.length_a   1.000
_cell.length_b   1.000
_cell.length_c   1.000
_cell.angle_alpha   90.00
_cell.angle_beta   90.00
_cell.angle_gamma   90.00
#
_symmetry.space_group_name_H-M   'P 1'
#
loop_
_entity.id
_entity.type
_entity.pdbx_description
1 polymer ?
#
loop_
_entity_poly.entity_id
_entity_poly.type
_entity_poly.pdbx_seq_one_letter_code
_entity_poly.pdbx_strand_id
1 'polypeptide(L)'
;MAITTDKTKAKAREALLEMAKAWEKEPGKIQHAIEAYERVIGIDPESKEAEKAREALLEIAKRFEKEGKKYSAYYLYQKIGYGKEGMSKRAV
;
A
#
# COMPACT_ATOMS: atom_id res chain seq x y z
N MET A 1 -7.39 -18.42 -26.91
CA MET A 1 -7.86 -17.09 -26.46
C MET A 1 -7.43 -16.90 -25.01
N ALA A 2 -6.33 -16.18 -24.75
CA ALA A 2 -5.77 -15.96 -23.40
C ALA A 2 -5.69 -14.46 -23.02
N ILE A 3 -6.46 -13.61 -23.71
CA ILE A 3 -6.38 -12.15 -23.61
C ILE A 3 -7.40 -11.56 -22.60
N THR A 4 -8.36 -12.37 -22.15
CA THR A 4 -9.45 -11.93 -21.25
C THR A 4 -9.09 -11.96 -19.77
N THR A 5 -8.11 -12.78 -19.38
CA THR A 5 -7.70 -12.94 -17.98
C THR A 5 -6.90 -11.74 -17.47
N ASP A 6 -6.10 -11.13 -18.35
CA ASP A 6 -5.27 -9.96 -18.02
C ASP A 6 -6.11 -8.69 -17.79
N LYS A 7 -7.05 -8.42 -18.71
CA LYS A 7 -7.91 -7.24 -18.65
C LYS A 7 -8.85 -7.22 -17.44
N THR A 8 -9.27 -8.39 -16.98
CA THR A 8 -10.11 -8.53 -15.77
C THR A 8 -9.31 -8.23 -14.50
N LYS A 9 -8.05 -8.70 -14.43
CA LYS A 9 -7.15 -8.38 -13.32
C LYS A 9 -6.78 -6.89 -13.30
N ALA A 10 -6.53 -6.28 -14.46
CA ALA A 10 -6.29 -4.85 -14.58
C ALA A 10 -7.45 -4.02 -14.00
N LYS A 11 -8.68 -4.27 -14.46
CA LYS A 11 -9.85 -3.58 -13.91
C LYS A 11 -10.05 -3.79 -12.41
N ALA A 12 -9.76 -5.00 -11.91
CA ALA A 12 -9.86 -5.29 -10.48
C ALA A 12 -8.83 -4.48 -9.67
N ARG A 13 -7.59 -4.36 -10.15
CA ARG A 13 -6.54 -3.52 -9.53
C ARG A 13 -6.92 -2.05 -9.53
N GLU A 14 -7.38 -1.53 -10.68
CA GLU A 14 -7.82 -0.13 -10.79
C GLU A 14 -8.97 0.17 -9.83
N ALA A 15 -9.99 -0.69 -9.78
CA ALA A 15 -11.13 -0.51 -8.88
C ALA A 15 -10.71 -0.56 -7.39
N LEU A 16 -9.85 -1.52 -7.03
CA LEU A 16 -9.32 -1.63 -5.67
C LEU A 16 -8.47 -0.43 -5.28
N LEU A 17 -7.68 0.11 -6.22
CA LEU A 17 -6.86 1.30 -5.99
C LEU A 17 -7.72 2.53 -5.71
N GLU A 18 -8.80 2.73 -6.47
CA GLU A 18 -9.72 3.86 -6.26
C GLU A 18 -10.50 3.71 -4.95
N MET A 19 -10.94 2.49 -4.61
CA MET A 19 -11.57 2.20 -3.31
C MET A 19 -10.61 2.45 -2.15
N ALA A 20 -9.35 2.04 -2.27
CA ALA A 20 -8.33 2.28 -1.25
C ALA A 20 -8.15 3.77 -0.96
N LYS A 21 -8.05 4.60 -2.01
CA LYS A 21 -7.97 6.06 -1.88
C LYS A 21 -9.20 6.67 -1.22
N ALA A 22 -10.39 6.14 -1.51
CA ALA A 22 -11.61 6.60 -0.87
C ALA A 22 -11.62 6.26 0.63
N TRP A 23 -11.24 5.03 1.00
CA TRP A 23 -11.15 4.60 2.40
C TRP A 23 -10.04 5.30 3.18
N GLU A 24 -8.95 5.69 2.53
CA GLU A 24 -7.86 6.45 3.15
C GLU A 24 -8.33 7.82 3.66
N LYS A 25 -9.24 8.46 2.91
CA LYS A 25 -9.84 9.75 3.26
C LYS A 25 -10.93 9.63 4.33
N GLU A 26 -11.49 8.43 4.50
CA GLU A 26 -12.59 8.20 5.43
C GLU A 26 -12.07 7.88 6.84
N PRO A 27 -12.51 8.62 7.87
CA PRO A 27 -12.05 8.39 9.23
C PRO A 27 -12.39 6.97 9.70
N GLY A 28 -11.41 6.28 10.27
CA GLY A 28 -11.58 4.90 10.77
C GLY A 28 -11.43 3.80 9.72
N LYS A 29 -11.36 4.13 8.41
CA LYS A 29 -11.19 3.12 7.35
C LYS A 29 -9.76 2.99 6.81
N ILE A 30 -8.79 3.62 7.47
CA ILE A 30 -7.38 3.55 7.08
C ILE A 30 -6.85 2.11 6.96
N GLN A 31 -7.32 1.19 7.81
CA GLN A 31 -6.93 -0.23 7.73
C GLN A 31 -7.47 -0.90 6.46
N HIS A 32 -8.71 -0.59 6.07
CA HIS A 32 -9.31 -1.11 4.84
C HIS A 32 -8.57 -0.56 3.61
N ALA A 33 -8.12 0.69 3.66
CA ALA A 33 -7.29 1.28 2.61
C ALA A 33 -5.96 0.52 2.47
N ILE A 34 -5.27 0.25 3.59
CA ILE A 34 -4.02 -0.52 3.62
C ILE A 34 -4.23 -1.91 2.98
N GLU A 35 -5.25 -2.66 3.43
CA GLU A 35 -5.53 -3.99 2.88
C GLU A 35 -5.86 -3.96 1.38
N ALA A 36 -6.57 -2.92 0.92
CA ALA A 36 -6.90 -2.75 -0.48
C ALA A 36 -5.65 -2.47 -1.34
N TYR A 37 -4.77 -1.58 -0.89
CA TYR A 37 -3.49 -1.33 -1.55
C TYR A 37 -2.63 -2.60 -1.61
N GLU A 38 -2.62 -3.40 -0.54
CA GLU A 38 -1.92 -4.68 -0.51
C GLU A 38 -2.49 -5.68 -1.52
N ARG A 39 -3.81 -5.74 -1.67
CA ARG A 39 -4.45 -6.58 -2.70
C ARG A 39 -4.09 -6.12 -4.10
N VAL A 40 -4.03 -4.82 -4.38
CA VAL A 40 -3.59 -4.30 -5.69
C VAL A 40 -2.20 -4.82 -6.03
N ILE A 41 -1.26 -4.70 -5.08
CA ILE A 41 0.11 -5.20 -5.22
C ILE A 41 0.13 -6.73 -5.40
N GLY A 42 -0.69 -7.47 -4.65
CA GLY A 42 -0.75 -8.93 -4.73
C GLY A 42 -1.32 -9.46 -6.05
N ILE A 43 -2.20 -8.71 -6.72
CA ILE A 43 -2.75 -9.13 -8.02
C ILE A 43 -1.71 -9.03 -9.13
N ASP A 44 -0.92 -7.95 -9.14
CA ASP A 44 0.15 -7.74 -10.13
C ASP A 44 1.19 -6.75 -9.61
N PRO A 45 2.29 -7.24 -9.01
CA PRO A 45 3.30 -6.42 -8.37
C PRO A 45 4.05 -5.47 -9.32
N GLU A 46 4.05 -5.75 -10.62
CA GLU A 46 4.76 -4.99 -11.66
C GLU A 46 3.85 -3.97 -12.36
N SER A 47 2.56 -3.94 -12.01
CA SER A 47 1.61 -2.98 -12.56
C SER A 47 1.85 -1.56 -12.04
N LYS A 48 1.47 -0.56 -12.86
CA LYS A 48 1.50 0.85 -12.45
C LYS A 48 0.60 1.12 -11.25
N GLU A 49 -0.51 0.39 -11.13
CA GLU A 49 -1.42 0.46 -9.98
C GLU A 49 -0.75 -0.06 -8.70
N ALA A 50 0.06 -1.12 -8.79
CA ALA A 50 0.83 -1.61 -7.67
C ALA A 50 1.92 -0.62 -7.24
N GLU A 51 2.58 0.05 -8.18
CA GLU A 51 3.52 1.14 -7.86
C GLU A 51 2.81 2.27 -7.08
N LYS A 52 1.67 2.74 -7.57
CA LYS A 52 0.84 3.74 -6.87
C LYS A 52 0.38 3.27 -5.49
N ALA A 53 0.02 1.99 -5.35
CA ALA A 53 -0.36 1.40 -4.08
C ALA A 53 0.82 1.38 -3.08
N ARG A 54 2.04 1.09 -3.55
CA ARG A 54 3.26 1.16 -2.72
C ARG A 54 3.55 2.58 -2.26
N GLU A 55 3.41 3.56 -3.14
CA GLU A 55 3.56 4.98 -2.80
C GLU A 55 2.54 5.41 -1.74
N ALA A 56 1.28 5.02 -1.89
CA ALA A 56 0.24 5.32 -0.91
C ALA A 56 0.52 4.68 0.45
N LEU A 57 0.93 3.40 0.48
CA LEU A 57 1.32 2.72 1.72
C LEU A 57 2.52 3.40 2.40
N LEU A 58 3.47 3.92 1.62
CA LEU A 58 4.61 4.68 2.14
C LEU A 58 4.16 5.99 2.81
N GLU A 59 3.25 6.72 2.20
CA GLU A 59 2.70 7.96 2.79
C GLU A 59 1.92 7.67 4.08
N ILE A 60 1.15 6.59 4.12
CA ILE A 60 0.47 6.12 5.33
C ILE A 60 1.50 5.79 6.42
N ALA A 61 2.60 5.11 6.08
CA ALA A 61 3.67 4.80 7.02
C ALA A 61 4.31 6.07 7.61
N LYS A 62 4.65 7.05 6.77
CA LYS A 62 5.17 8.37 7.21
C LYS A 62 4.19 9.09 8.12
N ARG A 63 2.89 9.06 7.79
CA ARG A 63 1.85 9.65 8.61
C ARG A 63 1.76 8.97 9.98
N PHE A 64 1.77 7.64 10.02
CA PHE A 64 1.78 6.88 11.28
C PHE A 64 3.01 7.18 12.12
N GLU A 65 4.18 7.34 11.51
CA GLU A 65 5.39 7.77 12.22
C GLU A 65 5.20 9.14 12.88
N LYS A 66 4.65 10.11 12.13
CA LYS A 66 4.35 11.46 12.64
C LYS A 66 3.30 11.45 13.77
N GLU A 67 2.31 10.57 13.68
CA GLU A 67 1.29 10.35 14.73
C GLU A 67 1.84 9.58 15.95
N GLY A 68 3.10 9.13 15.93
CA GLY A 68 3.71 8.34 17.00
C GLY A 68 3.36 6.85 16.97
N LYS A 69 2.63 6.38 15.95
CA LYS A 69 2.27 4.98 15.70
C LYS A 69 3.45 4.21 15.07
N LYS A 70 4.58 4.21 15.77
CA LYS A 70 5.86 3.65 15.29
C LYS A 70 5.76 2.19 14.84
N TYR A 71 5.03 1.35 15.57
CA TYR A 71 4.85 -0.07 15.21
C TYR A 71 4.09 -0.25 13.89
N SER A 72 3.01 0.50 13.69
CA SER A 72 2.23 0.44 12.44
C SER A 72 3.03 0.97 11.26
N ALA A 73 3.77 2.07 11.45
CA ALA A 73 4.68 2.58 10.44
C ALA A 73 5.75 1.54 10.07
N TYR A 74 6.44 0.97 11.06
CA TYR A 74 7.47 -0.05 10.88
C TYR A 74 6.96 -1.26 10.09
N TYR A 75 5.78 -1.77 10.44
CA TYR A 75 5.14 -2.88 9.74
C TYR A 75 4.98 -2.58 8.25
N LEU A 76 4.48 -1.39 7.91
CA LEU A 76 4.31 -0.98 6.52
C LEU A 76 5.67 -0.87 5.82
N TYR A 77 6.66 -0.18 6.40
CA TYR A 77 7.99 -0.05 5.79
C TYR A 77 8.66 -1.39 5.48
N GLN A 78 8.58 -2.35 6.41
CA GLN A 78 9.09 -3.70 6.19
C GLN A 78 8.36 -4.37 5.00
N LYS A 79 7.04 -4.22 4.93
CA LYS A 79 6.19 -4.89 3.95
C LYS A 79 6.33 -4.33 2.53
N ILE A 80 6.54 -3.02 2.39
CA ILE A 80 6.76 -2.39 1.08
C ILE A 80 8.17 -2.75 0.52
N GLY A 81 9.02 -3.39 1.33
CA GLY A 81 10.41 -3.69 0.96
C GLY A 81 11.31 -2.46 1.04
N TYR A 82 10.89 -1.42 1.76
CA TYR A 82 11.71 -0.25 2.06
C TYR A 82 12.75 -0.63 3.14
N GLY A 83 13.69 -1.47 2.71
CA GLY A 83 14.61 -2.18 3.57
C GLY A 83 15.60 -1.26 4.24
N LYS A 84 15.62 -1.28 5.58
CA LYS A 84 16.75 -1.13 6.52
C LYS A 84 17.81 -0.03 6.35
N GLU A 85 17.81 0.80 5.31
CA GLU A 85 18.76 1.91 5.16
C GLU A 85 18.26 3.19 5.83
N GLY A 86 16.93 3.37 5.96
CA GLY A 86 16.34 4.52 6.66
C GLY A 86 16.23 4.34 8.19
N MET A 87 16.08 3.11 8.68
CA MET A 87 15.76 2.85 10.10
C MET A 87 16.91 2.33 10.95
N SER A 88 17.99 1.81 10.36
CA SER A 88 19.12 1.30 11.16
C SER A 88 19.97 2.43 11.78
N LYS A 89 19.60 3.71 11.64
CA LYS A 89 20.29 4.82 12.31
C LYS A 89 19.62 5.34 13.60
N ARG A 90 18.51 4.77 14.06
CA ARG A 90 17.90 5.22 15.34
C ARG A 90 17.29 4.08 16.17
N ALA A 91 18.16 3.40 16.91
CA ALA A 91 17.97 2.80 18.24
C ALA A 91 19.09 1.75 18.40
N VAL A 92 20.05 1.84 19.29
CA VAL A 92 20.36 2.68 20.46
C VAL A 92 21.88 2.87 20.48
#